data_AF-A0A8T9Q6Y6-F1
#
_entry.id   AF-A0A8T9Q6Y6-F1
#
_cell.length_a   1.000
_cell.length_b   1.000
_cell.length_c   1.000
_cell.angle_alpha   90.00
_cell.angle_beta   90.00
_cell.angle_gamma   90.00
#
_symmetry.space_group_name_H-M   'P 1'
#
loop_
_entity.id
_entity.type
_entity.pdbx_description
1 polymer ?
#
loop_
_entity_poly.entity_id
_entity_poly.type
_entity_poly.pdbx_seq_one_letter_code
_entity_poly.pdbx_strand_id
1 'polypeptide(L)'
;MRILLGALLILLLNLAARPGWAQTSTPYPPLTGQVVNSGHRPLAGVSILVMGTTLSTTANWEGAFLLPVPGPGTYSLRFDYPAHLLTDVVVTDTTRRPLRVTLFSTQPPVRARRPKS
;
A
#
# COMPACT_ATOMS: atom_id res chain seq x y z
N MET A 1 47.30 29.89 21.58
CA MET A 1 46.21 30.55 20.82
C MET A 1 46.21 30.04 19.37
N ARG A 2 45.14 30.22 18.57
CA ARG A 2 45.05 29.94 17.11
C ARG A 2 44.85 28.49 16.61
N ILE A 3 44.54 27.49 17.43
CA ILE A 3 43.90 26.23 16.96
C ILE A 3 42.56 25.91 17.66
N LEU A 4 42.09 26.81 18.55
CA LEU A 4 40.76 26.72 19.19
C LEU A 4 39.59 26.77 18.17
N LEU A 5 39.88 27.13 16.92
CA LEU A 5 38.93 27.24 15.82
C LEU A 5 38.49 25.88 15.25
N GLY A 6 39.31 24.82 15.40
CA GLY A 6 39.00 23.50 14.84
C GLY A 6 37.82 22.79 15.52
N ALA A 7 37.59 23.06 16.81
CA ALA A 7 36.49 22.45 17.56
C ALA A 7 35.11 23.05 17.22
N LEU A 8 35.06 24.30 16.76
CA LEU A 8 33.79 25.02 16.57
C LEU A 8 33.08 24.63 15.25
N LEU A 9 33.82 24.24 14.22
CA LEU A 9 33.26 23.82 12.93
C LEU A 9 32.51 22.47 13.02
N ILE A 10 32.93 21.60 13.94
CA ILE A 10 32.28 20.30 14.20
C ILE A 10 30.93 20.49 14.92
N LEU A 11 30.80 21.55 15.72
CA LEU A 11 29.60 21.83 16.51
C LEU A 11 28.45 22.44 15.68
N LEU A 12 28.77 23.19 14.62
CA LEU A 12 27.77 23.92 13.82
C LEU A 12 27.18 23.14 12.63
N LEU A 13 27.78 22.01 12.22
CA LEU A 13 27.26 21.19 11.10
C LEU A 13 26.30 20.06 11.54
N ASN A 14 25.80 20.10 12.77
CA ASN A 14 24.87 19.12 13.34
C ASN A 14 23.38 19.52 13.23
N LEU A 15 23.05 20.61 12.53
CA LEU A 15 21.73 21.25 12.57
C LEU A 15 20.95 21.24 11.24
N ALA A 16 21.32 20.37 10.29
CA ALA A 16 20.50 20.07 9.12
C ALA A 16 19.77 18.74 9.34
N ALA A 17 18.46 18.83 9.65
CA ALA A 17 17.48 17.75 9.78
C ALA A 17 18.05 16.31 9.89
N ARG A 18 18.20 15.79 11.12
CA ARG A 18 18.28 14.34 11.32
C ARG A 18 17.04 13.72 10.64
N PRO A 19 17.17 12.79 9.68
CA PRO A 19 16.07 11.91 9.33
C PRO A 19 15.92 10.93 10.50
N GLY A 20 15.36 11.42 11.61
CA GLY A 20 14.79 10.55 12.63
C GLY A 20 13.70 9.78 11.92
N TRP A 21 14.00 8.53 11.54
CA TRP A 21 13.06 7.72 10.80
C TRP A 21 11.77 7.68 11.60
N ALA A 22 10.66 8.11 10.99
CA ALA A 22 9.33 7.88 11.49
C ALA A 22 8.99 6.39 11.33
N GLN A 23 9.79 5.52 11.96
CA GLN A 23 9.39 4.19 12.38
C GLN A 23 8.35 4.38 13.47
N THR A 24 7.16 4.82 13.06
CA THR A 24 5.92 4.60 13.79
C THR A 24 5.81 3.09 13.94
N SER A 25 6.30 2.59 15.08
CA SER A 25 6.19 1.21 15.51
C SER A 25 4.71 0.94 15.74
N THR A 26 4.01 0.64 14.65
CA THR A 26 2.63 0.18 14.67
C THR A 26 2.63 -1.06 15.56
N PRO A 27 1.92 -1.06 16.70
CA PRO A 27 2.07 -2.13 17.70
C PRO A 27 1.44 -3.46 17.28
N TYR A 28 1.02 -3.56 16.01
CA TYR A 28 0.37 -4.70 15.38
C TYR A 28 1.00 -4.94 14.01
N PRO A 29 1.10 -6.19 13.55
CA PRO A 29 1.51 -6.48 12.17
C PRO A 29 0.61 -5.74 11.17
N PRO A 30 1.16 -5.15 10.10
CA PRO A 30 0.35 -4.53 9.06
C PRO A 30 -0.48 -5.58 8.34
N LEU A 31 -1.69 -5.21 7.92
CA LEU A 31 -2.49 -6.07 7.08
C LEU A 31 -1.81 -6.20 5.72
N THR A 32 -1.54 -7.43 5.30
CA THR A 32 -0.88 -7.73 4.02
C THR A 32 -1.82 -8.49 3.10
N GLY A 33 -1.54 -8.41 1.80
CA GLY A 33 -2.30 -9.17 0.81
C GLY A 33 -1.80 -8.97 -0.62
N GLN A 34 -2.56 -9.51 -1.56
CA GLN A 34 -2.32 -9.41 -3.00
C GLN A 34 -3.64 -9.18 -3.75
N VAL A 35 -3.64 -8.20 -4.65
CA VAL A 35 -4.75 -7.93 -5.56
C VAL A 35 -4.44 -8.52 -6.93
N VAL A 36 -5.38 -9.28 -7.48
CA VAL A 36 -5.32 -9.88 -8.82
C VAL A 36 -6.56 -9.53 -9.63
N ASN A 37 -6.50 -9.69 -10.95
CA ASN A 37 -7.70 -9.70 -11.79
C ASN A 37 -8.32 -11.10 -11.88
N SER A 38 -9.48 -11.22 -12.53
CA SER A 38 -10.18 -12.49 -12.78
C SER A 38 -9.37 -13.53 -13.58
N GLY A 39 -8.30 -13.12 -14.26
CA GLY A 39 -7.31 -14.01 -14.90
C GLY A 39 -6.12 -14.36 -14.00
N HIS A 40 -6.23 -14.13 -12.68
CA HIS A 40 -5.22 -14.32 -11.65
C HIS A 40 -3.88 -13.57 -11.87
N ARG A 41 -3.85 -12.56 -12.73
CA ARG A 41 -2.67 -11.70 -12.92
C ARG A 41 -2.65 -10.61 -11.84
N PRO A 42 -1.48 -10.26 -11.29
CA PRO A 42 -1.37 -9.19 -10.30
C PRO A 42 -1.81 -7.84 -10.86
N LEU A 43 -2.40 -7.00 -10.00
CA LEU A 43 -2.81 -5.64 -10.35
C LEU A 43 -1.97 -4.60 -9.59
N ALA A 44 -1.07 -3.96 -10.32
CA ALA A 44 -0.21 -2.90 -9.80
C ALA A 44 -0.92 -1.54 -9.85
N GLY A 45 -0.75 -0.72 -8.80
CA GLY A 45 -1.36 0.61 -8.71
C GLY A 45 -2.80 0.62 -8.19
N VAL A 46 -3.31 -0.49 -7.65
CA VAL A 46 -4.62 -0.53 -6.98
C VAL A 46 -4.57 0.32 -5.71
N SER A 47 -5.51 1.25 -5.58
CA SER A 47 -5.71 2.06 -4.38
C SER A 47 -6.51 1.27 -3.36
N ILE A 48 -6.06 1.25 -2.10
CA ILE A 48 -6.66 0.47 -1.02
C ILE A 48 -6.88 1.40 0.18
N LEU A 49 -8.14 1.64 0.54
CA LEU A 49 -8.56 2.59 1.57
C LEU A 49 -9.28 1.88 2.73
N VAL A 50 -8.90 2.16 3.97
CA VAL A 50 -9.71 1.80 5.15
C VAL A 50 -10.86 2.79 5.27
N MET A 51 -12.07 2.31 4.97
CA MET A 51 -13.28 3.14 4.91
C MET A 51 -13.57 3.86 6.24
N GLY A 52 -13.93 5.14 6.16
CA GLY A 52 -14.13 6.00 7.33
C GLY A 52 -12.84 6.60 7.90
N THR A 53 -11.68 6.39 7.27
CA THR A 53 -10.39 6.95 7.69
C THR A 53 -9.62 7.53 6.49
N THR A 54 -8.44 8.10 6.73
CA THR A 54 -7.45 8.46 5.70
C THR A 54 -6.36 7.39 5.48
N LEU A 55 -6.41 6.27 6.21
CA LEU A 55 -5.41 5.20 6.10
C LEU A 55 -5.57 4.46 4.77
N SER A 56 -4.55 4.54 3.93
CA SER A 56 -4.52 3.93 2.61
C SER A 56 -3.14 3.41 2.23
N THR A 57 -3.10 2.54 1.23
CA THR A 57 -1.87 2.02 0.62
C THR A 57 -2.12 1.74 -0.86
N THR A 58 -1.05 1.49 -1.61
CA THR A 58 -1.11 1.19 -3.05
C THR A 58 -0.45 -0.16 -3.33
N ALA A 59 -1.10 -1.02 -4.12
CA ALA A 59 -0.53 -2.30 -4.53
C ALA A 59 0.71 -2.12 -5.42
N ASN A 60 1.77 -2.86 -5.12
CA ASN A 60 3.05 -2.83 -5.84
C ASN A 60 2.98 -3.57 -7.20
N TRP A 61 4.12 -3.75 -7.88
CA TRP A 61 4.18 -4.44 -9.17
C TRP A 61 3.84 -5.95 -9.12
N GLU A 62 3.98 -6.59 -7.96
CA GLU A 62 3.53 -7.96 -7.68
C GLU A 62 2.01 -8.02 -7.35
N GLY A 63 1.33 -6.88 -7.36
CA GLY A 63 -0.03 -6.70 -6.84
C GLY A 63 -0.10 -6.80 -5.32
N ALA A 64 1.03 -6.92 -4.62
CA ALA A 64 1.11 -7.07 -3.18
C ALA A 64 0.94 -5.71 -2.47
N PHE A 65 0.32 -5.73 -1.29
CA PHE A 65 0.12 -4.54 -0.47
C PHE A 65 0.46 -4.79 0.99
N LEU A 66 0.78 -3.69 1.68
CA LEU A 66 1.02 -3.60 3.11
C LEU A 66 0.29 -2.36 3.62
N LEU A 67 -0.66 -2.55 4.54
CA LEU A 67 -1.55 -1.53 5.07
C LEU A 67 -1.40 -1.47 6.60
N PRO A 68 -0.73 -0.44 7.16
CA PRO A 68 -0.61 -0.28 8.60
C PRO A 68 -1.99 0.00 9.22
N VAL A 69 -2.48 -0.92 10.06
CA VAL A 69 -3.75 -0.80 10.79
C VAL A 69 -3.50 -0.45 12.26
N PRO A 70 -4.37 0.33 12.91
CA PRO A 70 -4.15 0.79 14.28
C PRO A 70 -4.42 -0.27 15.36
N GLY A 71 -4.96 -1.44 15.01
CA GLY A 71 -5.38 -2.46 15.97
C GLY A 71 -5.72 -3.82 15.35
N PRO A 72 -6.00 -4.84 16.19
CA PRO A 72 -6.91 -5.90 15.82
C PRO A 72 -8.33 -5.33 15.74
N GLY A 73 -9.12 -5.79 14.78
CA GLY A 73 -10.49 -5.30 14.61
C GLY A 73 -11.09 -5.68 13.26
N THR A 74 -12.33 -5.24 13.05
CA THR A 74 -13.00 -5.39 11.75
C THR A 74 -12.80 -4.12 10.92
N TYR A 75 -12.23 -4.27 9.72
CA TYR A 75 -11.98 -3.18 8.78
C TYR A 75 -12.76 -3.42 7.49
N SER A 76 -13.43 -2.38 6.99
CA SER A 76 -13.96 -2.37 5.62
C SER A 76 -12.94 -1.70 4.71
N LEU A 77 -12.44 -2.44 3.72
CA LEU A 77 -11.41 -2.02 2.79
C LEU A 77 -12.02 -1.79 1.41
N ARG A 78 -11.86 -0.59 0.87
CA ARG A 78 -12.26 -0.25 -0.51
C ARG A 78 -11.06 -0.38 -1.43
N PHE A 79 -11.21 -1.20 -2.46
CA PHE A 79 -10.26 -1.39 -3.54
C PHE A 79 -10.76 -0.64 -4.79
N ASP A 80 -9.98 0.32 -5.26
CA ASP A 80 -10.25 1.11 -6.46
C ASP A 80 -9.13 0.97 -7.49
N TYR A 81 -9.51 0.81 -8.76
CA TYR A 81 -8.59 0.63 -9.88
C TYR A 81 -9.26 0.96 -11.23
N PRO A 82 -8.58 1.69 -12.14
CA PRO A 82 -9.18 2.10 -13.41
C PRO A 82 -9.78 0.94 -14.22
N ALA A 83 -10.96 1.18 -14.80
CA ALA A 83 -11.73 0.20 -15.59
C ALA A 83 -12.04 -1.12 -14.85
N HIS A 84 -12.11 -1.10 -13.51
CA HIS A 84 -12.55 -2.22 -12.68
C HIS A 84 -13.72 -1.82 -11.77
N LEU A 85 -14.43 -2.81 -11.22
CA LEU A 85 -15.49 -2.61 -10.25
C LEU A 85 -14.91 -2.22 -8.89
N LEU A 86 -15.38 -1.10 -8.35
CA LEU A 86 -15.10 -0.68 -6.98
C LEU A 86 -15.54 -1.79 -6.03
N THR A 87 -14.58 -2.34 -5.26
CA THR A 87 -14.79 -3.58 -4.49
C THR A 87 -14.53 -3.32 -3.01
N ASP A 88 -15.56 -3.51 -2.18
CA ASP A 88 -15.45 -3.41 -0.72
C ASP A 88 -15.30 -4.80 -0.10
N VAL A 89 -14.32 -4.97 0.79
CA VAL A 89 -14.01 -6.24 1.48
C VAL A 89 -13.94 -6.01 2.99
N VAL A 90 -14.72 -6.78 3.75
CA VAL A 90 -14.67 -6.76 5.22
C VAL A 90 -13.64 -7.77 5.71
N VAL A 91 -12.65 -7.31 6.48
CA VAL A 91 -11.59 -8.11 7.09
C VAL A 91 -11.77 -8.09 8.60
N THR A 92 -12.11 -9.23 9.20
CA THR A 92 -12.38 -9.39 10.64
C THR A 92 -11.18 -9.90 11.45
N ASP A 93 -10.19 -10.51 10.79
CA ASP A 93 -8.94 -10.98 11.39
C ASP A 93 -7.77 -10.50 10.53
N THR A 94 -7.00 -9.55 11.04
CA THR A 94 -5.85 -8.95 10.36
C THR A 94 -4.56 -9.77 10.51
N THR A 95 -4.60 -10.90 11.21
CA THR A 95 -3.44 -11.74 11.52
C THR A 95 -3.37 -13.03 10.68
N ARG A 96 -4.52 -13.52 10.20
CA ARG A 96 -4.61 -14.81 9.49
C ARG A 96 -4.30 -14.73 7.99
N ARG A 97 -2.99 -14.74 7.69
CA ARG A 97 -2.38 -14.87 6.34
C ARG A 97 -2.59 -13.63 5.45
N PRO A 98 -1.83 -13.48 4.35
CA PRO A 98 -2.06 -12.42 3.38
C PRO A 98 -3.43 -12.59 2.70
N LEU A 99 -4.22 -11.52 2.68
CA LEU A 99 -5.51 -11.47 1.99
C LEU A 99 -5.31 -11.59 0.46
N ARG A 100 -6.15 -12.35 -0.24
CA ARG A 100 -6.20 -12.30 -1.72
C ARG A 100 -7.53 -11.72 -2.19
N VAL A 101 -7.47 -10.64 -2.96
CA VAL A 101 -8.64 -9.95 -3.53
C VAL A 101 -8.62 -10.09 -5.05
N THR A 102 -9.77 -10.37 -5.65
CA THR A 102 -9.94 -10.45 -7.11
C THR A 102 -10.82 -9.30 -7.58
N LEU A 103 -10.27 -8.41 -8.41
CA LEU A 103 -11.03 -7.35 -9.06
C LEU A 103 -11.53 -7.80 -10.44
N PHE A 104 -12.74 -7.38 -10.78
CA PHE A 104 -13.37 -7.65 -12.07
C PHE A 104 -13.40 -6.37 -12.91
N SER A 105 -13.05 -6.47 -14.20
CA SER A 105 -13.09 -5.30 -15.09
C SER A 105 -14.53 -4.89 -15.40
N THR A 106 -14.77 -3.59 -15.54
CA THR A 106 -16.03 -3.05 -16.09
C THR A 106 -16.10 -3.12 -17.61
N GLN A 107 -14.99 -3.42 -18.28
CA GLN A 107 -14.96 -3.61 -19.72
C GLN A 107 -15.37 -5.05 -20.09
N PRO A 108 -16.24 -5.26 -21.10
CA PRO A 108 -16.47 -6.59 -21.62
C PRO A 108 -15.17 -7.16 -22.20
N PRO A 109 -14.93 -8.49 -22.15
CA PRO A 109 -13.75 -9.08 -22.77
C PRO A 109 -13.64 -8.65 -24.22
N VAL A 110 -12.48 -8.10 -24.62
CA VAL A 110 -12.24 -7.64 -25.98
C VAL A 110 -12.34 -8.85 -26.91
N ARG A 111 -13.53 -9.04 -27.49
CA ARG A 111 -13.86 -10.19 -28.32
C ARG A 111 -13.03 -10.09 -29.60
N ALA A 112 -11.89 -10.78 -29.59
CA ALA A 112 -10.91 -10.74 -30.65
C ALA A 112 -11.62 -10.85 -32.00
N ARG A 113 -11.55 -9.78 -32.80
CA ARG A 113 -12.14 -9.77 -34.15
C ARG A 113 -11.44 -10.88 -34.92
N ARG A 114 -12.13 -12.00 -35.18
CA ARG A 114 -11.64 -13.00 -36.13
C ARG A 114 -11.35 -12.25 -37.43
N PRO A 115 -10.11 -12.24 -37.95
CA PRO A 115 -9.87 -11.70 -39.28
C PRO A 115 -10.73 -12.52 -40.24
N LYS A 116 -11.48 -11.85 -41.10
CA LYS A 116 -12.23 -12.51 -42.15
C LYS A 116 -11.24 -12.85 -43.26
N SER A 117 -10.86 -14.13 -43.30
CA SER A 117 -10.30 -14.80 -44.49
C SER A 117 -11.28 -14.73 -45.65
#